data_AF-A0A7Y0H9Q8-F1
#
_entry.id   AF-A0A7Y0H9Q8-F1
#
_cell.length_a   1.000
_cell.length_b   1.000
_cell.length_c   1.000
_cell.angle_alpha   90.00
_cell.angle_beta   90.00
_cell.angle_gamma   90.00
#
_symmetry.space_group_name_H-M   'P 1'
#
loop_
_entity.id
_entity.type
_entity.pdbx_description
1 polymer ?
#
loop_
_entity_poly.entity_id
_entity_poly.type
_entity_poly.pdbx_seq_one_letter_code
_entity_poly.pdbx_strand_id
1 'polypeptide(L)'
;MKKLLLCGLLTATSFVSHATVVEMQTSQGAIKVDLFDQQTPKTVENFLSYIQNDAYNQTVIHRSIKDFIIQGGGFTFTDDFKAITTLPAVANEPKLSNVKGTIAMAKLSNNKDSATSQWFFNLKDNSANLDKQNGGFTVFGQITADSYAVLDKISALVHCGEIPVVNLTEEQCASADTTLTIANLVSINSVVVLDDDPNSSANLSPKENTLIDDPTPTQPGDEDSSSGSMSWLLPLLLLGFKRRRAA
;
A
#
# COMPACT_ATOMS: atom_id res chain seq x y z
N MET A 1 21.32 -60.97 -32.45
CA MET A 1 21.45 -59.51 -32.26
C MET A 1 20.06 -58.89 -32.22
N LYS A 2 19.58 -58.39 -31.07
CA LYS A 2 18.35 -57.61 -30.96
C LYS A 2 18.66 -56.38 -30.09
N LYS A 3 18.68 -55.19 -30.70
CA LYS A 3 18.82 -53.93 -29.96
C LYS A 3 17.41 -53.45 -29.60
N LEU A 4 17.05 -53.43 -28.32
CA LEU A 4 15.90 -52.64 -27.87
C LEU A 4 16.31 -51.17 -27.89
N LEU A 5 15.64 -50.34 -28.68
CA LEU A 5 15.63 -48.90 -28.46
C LEU A 5 14.52 -48.59 -27.44
N LEU A 6 14.93 -48.10 -26.27
CA LEU A 6 14.00 -47.52 -25.31
C LEU A 6 13.80 -46.05 -25.68
N CYS A 7 12.66 -45.73 -26.31
CA CYS A 7 12.33 -44.36 -26.68
C CYS A 7 11.78 -43.63 -25.45
N GLY A 8 12.59 -42.79 -24.82
CA GLY A 8 12.17 -41.98 -23.68
C GLY A 8 11.24 -40.86 -24.13
N LEU A 9 9.96 -40.93 -23.74
CA LEU A 9 9.05 -39.79 -23.85
C LEU A 9 9.50 -38.72 -22.84
N LEU A 10 10.12 -37.63 -23.31
CA LEU A 10 10.15 -36.39 -22.53
C LEU A 10 8.76 -35.76 -22.58
N THR A 11 7.96 -36.02 -21.55
CA THR A 11 6.78 -35.19 -21.26
C THR A 11 7.27 -33.82 -20.81
N ALA A 12 7.21 -32.83 -21.69
CA ALA A 12 7.39 -31.43 -21.33
C ALA A 12 6.22 -31.01 -20.43
N THR A 13 6.43 -31.01 -19.12
CA THR A 13 5.48 -30.45 -18.16
C THR A 13 5.49 -28.93 -18.30
N SER A 14 4.44 -28.39 -18.92
CA SER A 14 4.18 -26.95 -18.91
C SER A 14 4.02 -26.50 -17.46
N PHE A 15 4.92 -25.62 -16.99
CA PHE A 15 4.72 -24.95 -15.71
C PHE A 15 3.55 -23.98 -15.87
N VAL A 16 2.45 -24.27 -15.18
CA VAL A 16 1.38 -23.29 -15.01
C VAL A 16 1.84 -22.36 -13.88
N SER A 17 1.93 -21.06 -14.17
CA SER A 17 2.46 -20.03 -13.27
C SER A 17 1.53 -18.84 -13.22
N HIS A 18 1.26 -18.29 -12.04
CA HIS A 18 0.41 -17.10 -11.88
C HIS A 18 0.90 -16.19 -10.67
N ALA A 19 0.07 -15.49 -9.87
CA ALA A 19 0.43 -14.88 -8.53
C ALA A 19 -0.72 -14.80 -7.44
N THR A 20 -0.41 -14.81 -6.12
CA THR A 20 -1.29 -14.93 -4.89
C THR A 20 -2.41 -13.87 -4.76
N VAL A 21 -3.61 -14.21 -4.23
CA VAL A 21 -4.75 -13.26 -4.07
C VAL A 21 -5.13 -12.97 -2.62
N VAL A 22 -5.15 -11.67 -2.25
CA VAL A 22 -5.58 -11.15 -0.93
C VAL A 22 -6.84 -10.30 -1.04
N GLU A 23 -7.75 -10.39 -0.07
CA GLU A 23 -8.89 -9.50 0.09
C GLU A 23 -8.82 -8.71 1.40
N MET A 24 -8.90 -7.38 1.29
CA MET A 24 -9.06 -6.45 2.41
C MET A 24 -10.53 -6.01 2.48
N GLN A 25 -11.23 -6.44 3.53
CA GLN A 25 -12.62 -6.06 3.76
C GLN A 25 -12.68 -4.73 4.52
N THR A 26 -12.98 -3.64 3.81
CA THR A 26 -13.09 -2.30 4.41
C THR A 26 -14.54 -1.93 4.69
N SER A 27 -14.76 -0.95 5.57
CA SER A 27 -16.07 -0.30 5.75
C SER A 27 -16.66 0.29 4.46
N GLN A 28 -15.86 0.52 3.42
CA GLN A 28 -16.30 1.09 2.15
C GLN A 28 -16.55 0.04 1.06
N GLY A 29 -16.08 -1.19 1.23
CA GLY A 29 -16.15 -2.30 0.28
C GLY A 29 -14.94 -3.24 0.37
N ALA A 30 -15.01 -4.36 -0.35
CA ALA A 30 -13.88 -5.28 -0.50
C ALA A 30 -12.85 -4.73 -1.50
N ILE A 31 -11.56 -4.81 -1.16
CA ILE A 31 -10.44 -4.50 -2.06
C ILE A 31 -9.66 -5.79 -2.25
N LYS A 32 -9.66 -6.33 -3.46
CA LYS A 32 -8.88 -7.51 -3.84
C LYS A 32 -7.57 -7.08 -4.50
N VAL A 33 -6.49 -7.76 -4.14
CA VAL A 33 -5.13 -7.50 -4.59
C VAL A 33 -4.53 -8.80 -5.11
N ASP A 34 -4.10 -8.81 -6.37
CA ASP A 34 -3.17 -9.81 -6.91
C ASP A 34 -1.74 -9.40 -6.52
N LEU A 35 -1.00 -10.25 -5.82
CA LEU A 35 0.38 -9.97 -5.39
C LEU A 35 1.39 -10.23 -6.53
N PHE A 36 2.63 -9.80 -6.35
CA PHE A 36 3.72 -10.01 -7.31
C PHE A 36 4.82 -10.89 -6.70
N ASP A 37 4.44 -12.10 -6.28
CA ASP A 37 5.25 -13.07 -5.52
C ASP A 37 6.63 -13.32 -6.13
N GLN A 38 6.75 -13.33 -7.46
CA GLN A 38 8.00 -13.63 -8.16
C GLN A 38 8.89 -12.39 -8.34
N GLN A 39 8.28 -11.22 -8.53
CA GLN A 39 8.98 -9.98 -8.78
C GLN A 39 9.49 -9.36 -7.48
N THR A 40 8.70 -9.37 -6.40
CA THR A 40 9.06 -8.76 -5.10
C THR A 40 8.82 -9.72 -3.93
N PRO A 41 9.49 -10.90 -3.93
CA PRO A 41 9.19 -12.00 -3.00
C PRO A 41 9.34 -11.62 -1.53
N LYS A 42 10.37 -10.85 -1.17
CA LYS A 42 10.60 -10.48 0.24
C LYS A 42 9.51 -9.54 0.75
N THR A 43 9.04 -8.66 -0.13
CA THR A 43 8.00 -7.70 0.18
C THR A 43 6.64 -8.38 0.33
N VAL A 44 6.34 -9.35 -0.54
CA VAL A 44 5.15 -10.21 -0.45
C VAL A 44 5.20 -11.08 0.81
N GLU A 45 6.31 -11.75 1.11
CA GLU A 45 6.53 -12.51 2.34
C GLU A 45 6.29 -11.66 3.60
N ASN A 46 6.84 -10.44 3.64
CA ASN A 46 6.59 -9.49 4.71
C ASN A 46 5.10 -9.12 4.84
N PHE A 47 4.44 -8.77 3.73
CA PHE A 47 3.02 -8.40 3.74
C PHE A 47 2.11 -9.55 4.20
N LEU A 48 2.34 -10.77 3.70
CA LEU A 48 1.65 -11.98 4.12
C LEU A 48 1.92 -12.33 5.59
N SER A 49 3.12 -12.05 6.10
CA SER A 49 3.45 -12.23 7.52
C SER A 49 2.60 -11.33 8.44
N TYR A 50 2.26 -10.10 8.04
CA TYR A 50 1.33 -9.27 8.81
C TYR A 50 -0.11 -9.80 8.75
N ILE A 51 -0.52 -10.38 7.62
CA ILE A 51 -1.85 -11.01 7.46
C ILE A 51 -1.96 -12.26 8.34
N GLN A 52 -0.96 -13.15 8.32
CA GLN A 52 -0.92 -14.37 9.14
C GLN A 52 -0.92 -14.10 10.66
N ASN A 53 -0.47 -12.91 11.08
CA ASN A 53 -0.50 -12.45 12.47
C ASN A 53 -1.74 -11.61 12.81
N ASP A 54 -2.75 -11.56 11.94
CA ASP A 54 -3.97 -10.73 12.05
C ASP A 54 -3.69 -9.21 12.22
N ALA A 55 -2.46 -8.76 11.95
CA ALA A 55 -1.97 -7.44 12.36
C ALA A 55 -2.57 -6.27 11.54
N TYR A 56 -3.20 -6.56 10.39
CA TYR A 56 -3.97 -5.59 9.62
C TYR A 56 -5.48 -5.59 9.96
N ASN A 57 -5.97 -6.55 10.75
CA ASN A 57 -7.37 -6.59 11.15
C ASN A 57 -7.67 -5.45 12.13
N GLN A 58 -8.84 -4.83 12.00
CA GLN A 58 -9.26 -3.66 12.79
C GLN A 58 -8.29 -2.46 12.72
N THR A 59 -7.50 -2.37 11.64
CA THR A 59 -6.70 -1.17 11.33
C THR A 59 -7.54 -0.15 10.57
N VAL A 60 -6.97 1.04 10.30
CA VAL A 60 -7.64 2.11 9.56
C VAL A 60 -6.80 2.62 8.39
N ILE A 61 -7.47 3.12 7.35
CA ILE A 61 -6.86 4.01 6.37
C ILE A 61 -6.61 5.34 7.10
N HIS A 62 -5.34 5.58 7.43
CA HIS A 62 -4.91 6.74 8.21
C HIS A 62 -4.50 7.92 7.33
N ARG A 63 -4.48 7.74 6.00
CA ARG A 63 -4.07 8.75 5.05
C ARG A 63 -4.65 8.51 3.65
N SER A 64 -5.11 9.56 3.00
CA SER A 64 -5.52 9.60 1.59
C SER A 64 -5.19 10.98 1.02
N ILE A 65 -4.57 11.01 -0.16
CA ILE A 65 -4.34 12.22 -0.94
C ILE A 65 -4.96 12.00 -2.32
N LYS A 66 -5.92 12.86 -2.65
CA LYS A 66 -6.60 12.87 -3.94
C LYS A 66 -5.58 12.92 -5.08
N ASP A 67 -5.81 12.11 -6.11
CA ASP A 67 -4.95 12.01 -7.29
C ASP A 67 -3.47 11.72 -6.93
N PHE A 68 -3.22 11.00 -5.84
CA PHE A 68 -1.90 10.49 -5.47
C PHE A 68 -1.99 9.08 -4.88
N ILE A 69 -2.36 8.93 -3.60
CA ILE A 69 -2.29 7.67 -2.86
C ILE A 69 -3.37 7.50 -1.78
N ILE A 70 -3.65 6.24 -1.40
CA ILE A 70 -4.36 5.86 -0.17
C ILE A 70 -3.45 4.95 0.65
N GLN A 71 -3.22 5.24 1.93
CA GLN A 71 -2.22 4.58 2.76
C GLN A 71 -2.81 3.97 4.04
N GLY A 72 -2.39 2.74 4.34
CA GLY A 72 -2.91 1.88 5.40
C GLY A 72 -1.81 1.04 6.07
N GLY A 73 -2.21 0.03 6.85
CA GLY A 73 -1.27 -0.89 7.50
C GLY A 73 -0.43 -0.30 8.65
N GLY A 74 -0.70 0.93 9.08
CA GLY A 74 0.09 1.62 10.10
C GLY A 74 -0.50 1.60 11.51
N PHE A 75 -1.83 1.71 11.62
CA PHE A 75 -2.48 2.08 12.89
C PHE A 75 -3.81 1.36 13.08
N THR A 76 -4.09 0.98 14.33
CA THR A 76 -5.45 0.77 14.86
C THR A 76 -5.99 2.10 15.43
N PHE A 77 -7.28 2.15 15.71
CA PHE A 77 -7.91 3.30 16.37
C PHE A 77 -8.88 2.83 17.46
N THR A 78 -8.88 3.52 18.61
CA THR A 78 -9.89 3.34 19.67
C THR A 78 -10.38 4.70 20.13
N ASP A 79 -9.52 5.42 20.87
CA ASP A 79 -9.69 6.83 21.23
C ASP A 79 -8.67 7.71 20.47
N ASP A 80 -7.55 7.12 20.07
CA ASP A 80 -6.42 7.70 19.34
C ASP A 80 -5.83 6.68 18.35
N PHE A 81 -5.00 7.17 17.42
CA PHE A 81 -4.24 6.33 16.49
C PHE A 81 -3.11 5.61 17.24
N LYS A 82 -3.11 4.28 17.21
CA LYS A 82 -2.06 3.45 17.83
C LYS A 82 -1.32 2.65 16.77
N ALA A 83 -0.01 2.87 16.67
CA ALA A 83 0.83 2.15 15.72
C ALA A 83 0.77 0.64 15.99
N ILE A 84 0.66 -0.16 14.92
CA ILE A 84 0.73 -1.62 15.05
C ILE A 84 2.17 -2.08 15.31
N THR A 85 2.33 -3.25 15.92
CA THR A 85 3.66 -3.85 16.13
C THR A 85 4.31 -4.17 14.78
N THR A 86 5.50 -3.63 14.54
CA THR A 86 6.24 -3.84 13.28
C THR A 86 7.20 -5.03 13.37
N LEU A 87 7.21 -5.83 12.31
CA LEU A 87 8.29 -6.77 11.97
C LEU A 87 9.58 -5.99 11.57
N PRO A 88 10.75 -6.66 11.48
CA PRO A 88 11.97 -6.04 10.96
C PRO A 88 11.79 -5.44 9.56
N ALA A 89 12.59 -4.43 9.23
CA ALA A 89 12.46 -3.75 7.94
C ALA A 89 12.88 -4.66 6.76
N VAL A 90 12.11 -4.59 5.67
CA VAL A 90 12.35 -5.36 4.43
C VAL A 90 13.26 -4.58 3.48
N ALA A 91 14.15 -5.31 2.79
CA ALA A 91 15.01 -4.76 1.75
C ALA A 91 14.17 -4.29 0.55
N ASN A 92 14.51 -3.14 -0.02
CA ASN A 92 13.76 -2.55 -1.14
C ASN A 92 13.95 -3.35 -2.44
N GLU A 93 12.85 -3.64 -3.13
CA GLU A 93 12.80 -4.38 -4.40
C GLU A 93 12.09 -3.54 -5.49
N PRO A 94 12.59 -2.34 -5.87
CA PRO A 94 11.86 -1.35 -6.67
C PRO A 94 11.79 -1.71 -8.17
N LYS A 95 11.52 -2.98 -8.51
CA LYS A 95 11.53 -3.53 -9.87
C LYS A 95 10.30 -3.12 -10.69
N LEU A 96 9.17 -2.84 -10.03
CA LEU A 96 7.89 -2.54 -10.67
C LEU A 96 7.48 -1.07 -10.46
N SER A 97 6.80 -0.52 -11.47
CA SER A 97 6.48 0.91 -11.60
C SER A 97 5.21 1.29 -10.85
N ASN A 98 5.24 2.42 -10.15
CA ASN A 98 4.16 2.97 -9.32
C ASN A 98 3.03 3.60 -10.16
N VAL A 99 2.31 2.75 -10.91
CA VAL A 99 1.18 3.15 -11.76
C VAL A 99 -0.18 2.97 -11.07
N LYS A 100 -1.23 3.59 -11.63
CA LYS A 100 -2.59 3.52 -11.09
C LYS A 100 -3.01 2.06 -10.82
N GLY A 101 -3.52 1.81 -9.60
CA GLY A 101 -3.99 0.50 -9.15
C GLY A 101 -2.93 -0.42 -8.56
N THR A 102 -1.65 -0.05 -8.57
CA THR A 102 -0.61 -0.81 -7.84
C THR A 102 -0.67 -0.55 -6.34
N ILE A 103 -0.27 -1.55 -5.54
CA ILE A 103 0.06 -1.40 -4.11
C ILE A 103 1.58 -1.40 -3.92
N ALA A 104 2.08 -0.50 -3.08
CA ALA A 104 3.51 -0.34 -2.81
C ALA A 104 3.79 -0.12 -1.31
N MET A 105 5.00 -0.47 -0.87
CA MET A 105 5.41 -0.28 0.53
C MET A 105 5.76 1.16 0.85
N ALA A 106 5.19 1.70 1.92
CA ALA A 106 5.63 2.96 2.51
C ALA A 106 6.94 2.77 3.30
N LYS A 107 7.77 3.82 3.34
CA LYS A 107 9.14 3.81 3.84
C LYS A 107 9.53 5.22 4.31
N LEU A 108 10.43 5.29 5.28
CA LEU A 108 10.96 6.54 5.83
C LEU A 108 11.77 7.29 4.78
N SER A 109 11.63 8.62 4.76
CA SER A 109 12.46 9.50 3.93
C SER A 109 13.95 9.25 4.17
N ASN A 110 14.74 9.22 3.10
CA ASN A 110 16.20 9.00 3.10
C ASN A 110 16.67 7.64 3.66
N ASN A 111 15.78 6.67 3.87
CA ASN A 111 16.16 5.29 4.17
C ASN A 111 15.40 4.34 3.24
N LYS A 112 16.09 3.84 2.20
CA LYS A 112 15.45 3.04 1.15
C LYS A 112 14.92 1.68 1.65
N ASP A 113 15.56 1.09 2.67
CA ASP A 113 15.28 -0.24 3.21
C ASP A 113 14.60 -0.14 4.60
N SER A 114 13.65 0.78 4.75
CA SER A 114 12.92 1.05 6.01
C SER A 114 11.45 0.64 6.00
N ALA A 115 11.00 0.00 4.92
CA ALA A 115 9.64 -0.51 4.81
C ALA A 115 9.36 -1.58 5.87
N THR A 116 8.20 -1.51 6.53
CA THR A 116 7.78 -2.47 7.56
C THR A 116 6.33 -2.90 7.31
N SER A 117 5.35 -2.26 7.95
CA SER A 117 3.92 -2.64 7.87
C SER A 117 3.09 -1.76 6.94
N GLN A 118 3.53 -0.53 6.70
CA GLN A 118 2.74 0.46 5.98
C GLN A 118 2.84 0.28 4.48
N TRP A 119 1.70 0.38 3.81
CA TRP A 119 1.54 0.26 2.36
C TRP A 119 0.62 1.34 1.84
N PHE A 120 0.67 1.61 0.54
CA PHE A 120 -0.26 2.51 -0.13
C PHE A 120 -0.67 2.02 -1.52
N PHE A 121 -1.88 2.37 -1.92
CA PHE A 121 -2.37 2.23 -3.28
C PHE A 121 -2.07 3.49 -4.10
N ASN A 122 -1.60 3.32 -5.33
CA ASN A 122 -1.43 4.41 -6.30
C ASN A 122 -2.78 4.74 -6.98
N LEU A 123 -3.28 5.97 -6.81
CA LEU A 123 -4.54 6.43 -7.43
C LEU A 123 -4.38 6.93 -8.88
N LYS A 124 -3.16 7.27 -9.29
CA LYS A 124 -2.78 7.67 -10.65
C LYS A 124 -1.42 7.06 -11.03
N ASP A 125 -0.91 7.37 -12.22
CA ASP A 125 0.50 7.12 -12.53
C ASP A 125 1.38 8.10 -11.73
N ASN A 126 2.17 7.55 -10.81
CA ASN A 126 3.11 8.26 -9.95
C ASN A 126 4.58 7.93 -10.28
N SER A 127 4.84 7.17 -11.36
CA SER A 127 6.16 6.64 -11.74
C SER A 127 7.24 7.73 -11.82
N ALA A 128 6.92 8.88 -12.42
CA ALA A 128 7.83 10.01 -12.56
C ALA A 128 8.49 10.48 -11.24
N ASN A 129 7.86 10.18 -10.09
CA ASN A 129 8.36 10.50 -8.75
C ASN A 129 8.71 9.26 -7.92
N LEU A 130 7.76 8.34 -7.72
CA LEU A 130 7.90 7.20 -6.80
C LEU A 130 8.85 6.11 -7.32
N ASP A 131 9.12 6.02 -8.62
CA ASP A 131 10.04 5.01 -9.16
C ASP A 131 11.51 5.37 -8.96
N LYS A 132 11.79 6.65 -8.68
CA LYS A 132 13.14 7.23 -8.54
C LYS A 132 13.48 7.68 -7.12
N GLN A 133 12.59 8.46 -6.50
CA GLN A 133 12.89 9.10 -5.21
C GLN A 133 13.17 8.05 -4.11
N ASN A 134 14.05 8.34 -3.17
CA ASN A 134 14.39 7.45 -2.04
C ASN A 134 14.81 6.02 -2.49
N GLY A 135 15.40 5.89 -3.69
CA GLY A 135 15.78 4.61 -4.29
C GLY A 135 14.59 3.78 -4.76
N GLY A 136 13.50 4.42 -5.19
CA GLY A 136 12.27 3.79 -5.67
C GLY A 136 11.38 3.19 -4.57
N PHE A 137 10.07 3.17 -4.79
CA PHE A 137 9.10 2.53 -3.91
C PHE A 137 8.70 1.15 -4.45
N THR A 138 8.77 0.13 -3.59
CA THR A 138 8.54 -1.26 -3.98
C THR A 138 7.06 -1.54 -4.18
N VAL A 139 6.62 -1.63 -5.44
CA VAL A 139 5.32 -2.16 -5.84
C VAL A 139 5.32 -3.68 -5.70
N PHE A 140 4.34 -4.24 -4.99
CA PHE A 140 4.27 -5.67 -4.66
C PHE A 140 2.93 -6.35 -4.98
N GLY A 141 2.02 -5.62 -5.64
CA GLY A 141 0.78 -6.17 -6.18
C GLY A 141 0.00 -5.12 -6.97
N GLN A 142 -1.15 -5.52 -7.50
CA GLN A 142 -2.14 -4.66 -8.14
C GLN A 142 -3.55 -5.02 -7.70
N ILE A 143 -4.47 -4.05 -7.74
CA ILE A 143 -5.88 -4.30 -7.45
C ILE A 143 -6.62 -4.91 -8.64
N THR A 144 -7.65 -5.71 -8.36
CA THR A 144 -8.57 -6.20 -9.39
C THR A 144 -9.47 -5.07 -9.93
N ALA A 145 -10.09 -5.29 -11.11
CA ALA A 145 -10.96 -4.31 -11.74
C ALA A 145 -12.11 -3.80 -10.84
N ASP A 146 -12.76 -4.71 -10.10
CA ASP A 146 -13.89 -4.39 -9.22
C ASP A 146 -13.48 -3.52 -8.02
N SER A 147 -12.21 -3.58 -7.62
CA SER A 147 -11.68 -2.86 -6.47
C SER A 147 -11.53 -1.35 -6.71
N TYR A 148 -11.43 -0.91 -7.97
CA TYR A 148 -11.21 0.52 -8.29
C TYR A 148 -12.32 1.42 -7.73
N ALA A 149 -13.58 0.98 -7.84
CA ALA A 149 -14.72 1.74 -7.33
C ALA A 149 -14.66 1.96 -5.80
N VAL A 150 -14.02 1.05 -5.06
CA VAL A 150 -13.83 1.19 -3.60
C VAL A 150 -12.73 2.20 -3.28
N LEU A 151 -11.62 2.18 -4.03
CA LEU A 151 -10.56 3.19 -3.89
C LEU A 151 -11.05 4.59 -4.26
N ASP A 152 -11.77 4.73 -5.38
CA ASP A 152 -12.37 5.99 -5.80
C ASP A 152 -13.38 6.51 -4.76
N LYS A 153 -14.19 5.62 -4.17
CA LYS A 153 -15.12 5.94 -3.06
C LYS A 153 -14.39 6.43 -1.82
N ILE A 154 -13.29 5.78 -1.39
CA ILE A 154 -12.48 6.22 -0.24
C ILE A 154 -11.82 7.58 -0.54
N SER A 155 -11.29 7.79 -1.76
CA SER A 155 -10.65 9.06 -2.15
C SER A 155 -11.64 10.21 -2.32
N ALA A 156 -12.93 9.95 -2.42
CA ALA A 156 -14.00 10.94 -2.56
C ALA A 156 -14.69 11.31 -1.23
N LEU A 157 -14.24 10.74 -0.11
CA LEU A 157 -14.67 11.15 1.23
C LEU A 157 -14.18 12.56 1.56
N VAL A 158 -14.73 13.14 2.63
CA VAL A 158 -14.19 14.37 3.26
C VAL A 158 -12.88 14.02 3.95
N HIS A 159 -11.92 14.95 3.99
CA HIS A 159 -10.64 14.73 4.67
C HIS A 159 -10.46 15.66 5.89
N CYS A 160 -10.23 15.07 7.05
CA CYS A 160 -9.72 15.79 8.23
C CYS A 160 -8.19 15.80 8.14
N GLY A 161 -7.62 16.84 7.52
CA GLY A 161 -6.20 16.86 7.15
C GLY A 161 -5.97 15.92 5.97
N GLU A 162 -5.14 14.88 6.15
CA GLU A 162 -4.99 13.81 5.16
C GLU A 162 -5.84 12.55 5.50
N ILE A 163 -6.60 12.54 6.60
CA ILE A 163 -7.38 11.37 7.03
C ILE A 163 -8.75 11.39 6.33
N PRO A 164 -9.11 10.37 5.51
CA PRO A 164 -10.45 10.29 4.92
C PRO A 164 -11.47 9.87 5.98
N VAL A 165 -12.56 10.64 6.11
CA VAL A 165 -13.58 10.47 7.14
C VAL A 165 -14.99 10.27 6.58
N VAL A 166 -15.80 9.53 7.34
CA VAL A 166 -17.23 9.32 7.07
C VAL A 166 -18.10 10.06 8.09
N ASN A 167 -19.27 10.51 7.64
CA ASN A 167 -20.27 11.20 8.46
C ASN A 167 -19.76 12.48 9.16
N LEU A 168 -18.80 13.17 8.54
CA LEU A 168 -18.30 14.49 8.95
C LEU A 168 -18.23 15.42 7.74
N THR A 169 -18.46 16.71 7.96
CA THR A 169 -18.26 17.77 6.95
C THR A 169 -16.89 18.44 7.08
N GLU A 170 -16.48 19.22 6.07
CA GLU A 170 -15.22 19.97 6.10
C GLU A 170 -15.17 20.97 7.26
N GLU A 171 -16.29 21.63 7.58
CA GLU A 171 -16.41 22.56 8.71
C GLU A 171 -16.25 21.83 10.05
N GLN A 172 -16.74 20.59 10.15
CA GLN A 172 -16.52 19.76 11.33
C GLN A 172 -15.05 19.37 11.44
N CYS A 173 -14.39 18.98 10.35
CA CYS A 173 -12.94 18.71 10.34
C CYS A 173 -12.09 19.93 10.75
N ALA A 174 -12.55 21.15 10.46
CA ALA A 174 -11.86 22.39 10.86
C ALA A 174 -12.10 22.81 12.32
N SER A 175 -13.05 22.19 13.04
CA SER A 175 -13.41 22.55 14.41
C SER A 175 -12.54 21.85 15.46
N ALA A 176 -12.03 22.63 16.43
CA ALA A 176 -11.26 22.11 17.57
C ALA A 176 -12.07 21.27 18.58
N ASP A 177 -13.40 21.32 18.48
CA ASP A 177 -14.33 20.53 19.32
C ASP A 177 -14.66 19.16 18.71
N THR A 178 -14.39 18.96 17.42
CA THR A 178 -14.62 17.68 16.75
C THR A 178 -13.63 16.64 17.25
N THR A 179 -14.16 15.56 17.82
CA THR A 179 -13.38 14.40 18.26
C THR A 179 -13.67 13.25 17.31
N LEU A 180 -12.65 12.75 16.60
CA LEU A 180 -12.79 11.59 15.74
C LEU A 180 -13.06 10.33 16.58
N THR A 181 -13.97 9.49 16.09
CA THR A 181 -14.22 8.15 16.62
C THR A 181 -13.96 7.11 15.53
N ILE A 182 -13.85 5.83 15.88
CA ILE A 182 -13.75 4.74 14.89
C ILE A 182 -14.92 4.76 13.87
N ALA A 183 -16.10 5.22 14.28
CA ALA A 183 -17.27 5.35 13.40
C ALA A 183 -17.15 6.47 12.35
N ASN A 184 -16.13 7.32 12.45
CA ASN A 184 -15.78 8.35 11.47
C ASN A 184 -14.63 7.92 10.53
N LEU A 185 -13.99 6.78 10.75
CA LEU A 185 -12.80 6.35 9.99
C LEU A 185 -13.12 5.22 9.02
N VAL A 186 -12.34 5.13 7.95
CA VAL A 186 -12.36 3.96 7.06
C VAL A 186 -11.59 2.82 7.72
N SER A 187 -12.32 1.93 8.41
CA SER A 187 -11.77 0.69 8.96
C SER A 187 -11.44 -0.34 7.88
N ILE A 188 -10.39 -1.11 8.14
CA ILE A 188 -10.06 -2.40 7.52
C ILE A 188 -10.45 -3.46 8.54
N ASN A 189 -11.57 -4.13 8.30
CA ASN A 189 -12.18 -5.03 9.28
C ASN A 189 -11.38 -6.34 9.39
N SER A 190 -11.01 -6.89 8.23
CA SER A 190 -10.18 -8.08 8.10
C SER A 190 -9.36 -8.05 6.82
N VAL A 191 -8.21 -8.71 6.84
CA VAL A 191 -7.43 -9.03 5.63
C VAL A 191 -7.22 -10.53 5.58
N VAL A 192 -7.55 -11.15 4.44
CA VAL A 192 -7.48 -12.60 4.26
C VAL A 192 -6.82 -12.96 2.94
N VAL A 193 -6.10 -14.09 2.91
CA VAL A 193 -5.69 -14.73 1.65
C VAL A 193 -6.91 -15.48 1.12
N LEU A 194 -7.34 -15.18 -0.11
CA LEU A 194 -8.45 -15.86 -0.78
C LEU A 194 -7.97 -17.07 -1.58
N ASP A 195 -6.79 -16.95 -2.17
CA ASP A 195 -6.12 -18.00 -2.91
C ASP A 195 -4.63 -17.91 -2.56
N ASP A 196 -4.11 -18.94 -1.91
CA ASP A 196 -2.73 -19.04 -1.43
C ASP A 196 -1.80 -19.72 -2.44
N ASP A 197 -2.33 -20.12 -3.59
CA ASP A 197 -1.51 -20.52 -4.72
C ASP A 197 -0.76 -19.27 -5.24
N PRO A 198 0.58 -19.19 -5.11
CA PRO A 198 1.39 -18.16 -5.76
C PRO A 198 1.40 -18.39 -7.28
N ASN A 199 0.65 -19.38 -7.77
CA ASN A 199 -0.01 -19.34 -9.05
C ASN A 199 -1.39 -18.62 -8.90
N SER A 200 -2.58 -19.21 -8.83
CA SER A 200 -3.88 -18.44 -8.87
C SER A 200 -4.11 -17.37 -10.01
N SER A 201 -3.54 -16.14 -10.01
CA SER A 201 -3.79 -15.07 -11.02
C SER A 201 -2.99 -15.08 -12.35
N ALA A 202 -3.61 -15.52 -13.47
CA ALA A 202 -2.96 -15.64 -14.79
C ALA A 202 -3.14 -14.41 -15.72
N ASN A 203 -2.08 -14.04 -16.45
CA ASN A 203 -1.95 -12.89 -17.37
C ASN A 203 -1.74 -11.49 -16.75
N LEU A 204 -1.21 -11.43 -15.52
CA LEU A 204 -0.67 -10.16 -15.00
C LEU A 204 0.54 -9.72 -15.85
N SER A 205 0.52 -8.47 -16.31
CA SER A 205 1.63 -7.84 -17.04
C SER A 205 2.05 -6.56 -16.30
N PRO A 206 2.66 -6.67 -15.12
CA PRO A 206 3.09 -5.50 -14.35
C PRO A 206 4.08 -4.66 -15.16
N LYS A 207 4.00 -3.34 -15.03
CA LYS A 207 4.92 -2.41 -15.69
C LYS A 207 6.24 -2.41 -14.92
N GLU A 208 7.33 -2.81 -15.56
CA GLU A 208 8.69 -2.70 -14.99
C GLU A 208 9.07 -1.25 -14.71
N ASN A 209 9.84 -1.03 -13.65
CA ASN A 209 10.46 0.25 -13.31
C ASN A 209 11.73 0.44 -14.15
N THR A 210 11.61 1.19 -15.25
CA THR A 210 12.73 1.55 -16.11
C THR A 210 13.42 2.86 -15.71
N LEU A 211 13.02 3.47 -14.59
CA LEU A 211 13.49 4.80 -14.15
C LEU A 211 14.48 4.74 -12.97
N ILE A 212 14.60 3.59 -12.28
CA ILE A 212 15.42 3.46 -11.07
C ILE A 212 16.90 3.80 -11.29
N ASP A 213 17.44 3.47 -12.47
CA ASP A 213 18.83 3.73 -12.87
C ASP A 213 18.98 4.99 -13.75
N ASP A 214 17.90 5.77 -13.96
CA ASP A 214 17.94 7.01 -14.73
C ASP A 214 18.72 8.10 -13.95
N PRO A 215 19.88 8.57 -14.44
CA PRO A 215 20.66 9.59 -13.75
C PRO A 215 20.01 10.98 -13.79
N THR A 216 18.89 11.16 -14.50
CA THR A 216 18.16 12.43 -14.59
C THR A 216 17.62 12.83 -13.21
N PRO A 217 18.15 13.92 -12.59
CA PRO A 217 17.69 14.36 -11.29
C PRO A 217 16.19 14.66 -11.32
N THR A 218 15.47 14.33 -10.25
CA THR A 218 14.15 14.91 -9.98
C THR A 218 14.30 16.43 -9.94
N GLN A 219 13.76 17.15 -10.92
CA GLN A 219 13.83 18.60 -10.95
C GLN A 219 13.19 19.21 -9.69
N PRO A 220 13.91 20.11 -8.98
CA PRO A 220 13.30 20.95 -7.97
C PRO A 220 12.69 22.20 -8.63
N GLY A 221 11.39 22.41 -8.38
CA GLY A 221 10.73 23.71 -8.52
C GLY A 221 9.94 23.95 -9.80
N ASP A 222 8.63 24.13 -9.64
CA ASP A 222 8.02 25.41 -10.02
C ASP A 222 7.61 26.09 -8.71
N GLU A 223 8.38 27.09 -8.28
CA GLU A 223 8.03 27.93 -7.14
C GLU A 223 7.14 29.10 -7.61
N ASP A 224 5.83 28.99 -7.39
CA ASP A 224 5.01 30.18 -7.17
C ASP A 224 3.90 29.90 -6.13
N SER A 225 4.09 30.48 -4.95
CA SER A 225 3.09 30.65 -3.88
C SER A 225 2.38 29.40 -3.30
N SER A 226 3.09 28.57 -2.53
CA SER A 226 2.61 28.16 -1.19
C SER A 226 3.74 27.62 -0.30
N SER A 227 3.71 27.96 0.99
CA SER A 227 4.69 27.50 1.98
C SER A 227 4.46 26.02 2.35
N GLY A 228 4.96 25.09 1.52
CA GLY A 228 4.91 23.65 1.75
C GLY A 228 6.31 23.01 1.81
N SER A 229 6.95 23.01 2.98
CA SER A 229 8.21 22.29 3.16
C SER A 229 8.05 20.78 2.95
N MET A 230 9.17 20.07 2.69
CA MET A 230 9.26 18.63 2.36
C MET A 230 8.86 17.66 3.50
N SER A 231 7.83 17.99 4.28
CA SER A 231 7.35 17.30 5.48
C SER A 231 6.26 16.26 5.20
N TRP A 232 5.69 16.26 3.99
CA TRP A 232 4.56 15.43 3.54
C TRP A 232 4.81 13.90 3.44
N LEU A 233 5.95 13.40 3.91
CA LEU A 233 6.25 11.95 3.97
C LEU A 233 6.72 11.49 5.36
N LEU A 234 6.57 12.34 6.38
CA LEU A 234 6.71 11.90 7.76
C LEU A 234 5.53 10.98 8.11
N PRO A 235 5.74 9.76 8.63
CA PRO A 235 4.66 9.07 9.32
C PRO A 235 4.18 9.95 10.47
N LEU A 236 2.87 9.96 10.71
CA LEU A 236 2.21 10.75 11.76
C LEU A 236 2.76 10.40 13.15
N LEU A 237 3.85 11.06 13.55
CA LEU A 237 4.35 11.13 14.92
C LEU A 237 3.41 12.04 15.71
N LEU A 238 2.22 11.51 16.01
CA LEU A 238 1.24 12.15 16.89
C LEU A 238 1.80 12.18 18.31
N LEU A 239 2.54 13.25 18.61
CA LEU A 239 2.87 13.66 19.97
C LEU A 239 1.56 13.82 20.74
N GLY A 240 1.30 12.90 21.69
CA GLY A 240 0.05 12.86 22.43
C GLY A 240 -0.27 14.21 23.08
N PHE A 241 -1.37 14.83 22.66
CA PHE A 241 -1.89 16.06 23.25
C PHE A 241 -2.34 15.81 24.69
N LYS A 242 -1.43 15.94 25.65
CA LYS A 242 -1.78 16.14 27.07
C LYS A 242 -2.51 17.47 27.21
N ARG A 243 -3.84 17.46 26.99
CA ARG A 243 -4.76 18.53 27.38
C ARG A 243 -4.54 18.83 28.87
N ARG A 244 -3.85 19.92 29.19
CA ARG A 244 -3.85 20.48 30.55
C ARG A 244 -5.28 20.91 30.84
N ARG A 245 -5.98 20.20 31.73
CA ARG A 245 -7.16 20.75 32.39
C ARG A 245 -6.69 21.95 33.23
N ALA A 246 -7.15 23.14 32.88
CA ALA A 246 -7.17 24.23 33.85
C ALA A 246 -8.27 23.93 34.88
N ALA A 247 -7.96 24.19 36.15
CA ALA A 247 -8.90 24.34 37.24
C ALA A 247 -8.88 25.81 37.68
#